data_AF-A0AAV0HEE5-F1
#
_entry.id   AF-A0AAV0HEE5-F1
#
_cell.length_a   1.000
_cell.length_b   1.000
_cell.length_c   1.000
_cell.angle_alpha   90.00
_cell.angle_beta   90.00
_cell.angle_gamma   90.00
#
_symmetry.space_group_name_H-M   'P 1'
#
loop_
_entity.id
_entity.type
_entity.pdbx_description
1 polymer ?
#
loop_
_entity_poly.entity_id
_entity_poly.type
_entity_poly.pdbx_seq_one_letter_code
_entity_poly.pdbx_strand_id
1 'polypeptide(L)'
;MEFPSKLVLLFLIAILSSTQSQSATSPPAPVPFSPAPAPAPTSPYVNLTDLLSVAGPFHEFLGYLQSTKVIDTFQNQANNTHQGITLFVPKDSAFRALNKPPLPSLSNVSADQLKQIMLFHALPRFYSLADFDKLSQKNPVSTFAGSGQFALNFTYTNGLIRIDSGWSQTKLSSAVHSTNPVAIYQVDKVLLPEAVFGADIPPMPAPAPAPEKAASQAPDADSPSADATSGKGGKGSGDSTSSAGSAGLGLLSKLVVACGGVMMLLL
;
A
#
# COMPACT_ATOMS: atom_id res chain seq x y z
N MET A 1 -49.27 -35.22 54.78
CA MET A 1 -47.95 -35.74 55.21
C MET A 1 -46.94 -34.66 54.83
N GLU A 2 -46.82 -33.50 55.50
CA GLU A 2 -46.58 -33.21 56.93
C GLU A 2 -45.39 -33.98 57.50
N PHE A 3 -44.22 -33.35 57.59
CA PHE A 3 -43.28 -33.50 58.72
C PHE A 3 -42.45 -32.21 58.91
N PRO A 4 -42.29 -31.70 60.16
CA PRO A 4 -41.92 -30.31 60.39
C PRO A 4 -40.47 -30.08 60.86
N SER A 5 -40.03 -28.85 60.59
CA SER A 5 -38.96 -28.12 61.28
C SER A 5 -39.13 -28.18 62.80
N LYS A 6 -38.20 -28.83 63.52
CA LYS A 6 -37.90 -28.69 64.95
C LYS A 6 -36.78 -29.68 65.34
N LEU A 7 -35.53 -29.35 65.06
CA LEU A 7 -34.42 -29.61 65.99
C LEU A 7 -33.11 -28.95 65.55
N VAL A 8 -33.20 -27.71 65.05
CA VAL A 8 -32.14 -26.75 65.40
C VAL A 8 -32.25 -26.58 66.91
N LEU A 9 -31.11 -26.68 67.61
CA LEU A 9 -30.94 -26.44 69.05
C LEU A 9 -30.95 -27.67 69.98
N LEU A 10 -29.96 -28.55 69.80
CA LEU A 10 -29.23 -29.13 70.93
C LEU A 10 -27.74 -29.20 70.56
N PHE A 11 -27.15 -28.00 70.56
CA PHE A 11 -25.74 -27.79 70.86
C PHE A 11 -25.40 -28.45 72.21
N LEU A 12 -24.12 -28.83 72.36
CA LEU A 12 -23.46 -29.32 73.58
C LEU A 12 -23.68 -30.80 73.91
N ILE A 13 -22.74 -31.64 73.47
CA ILE A 13 -21.82 -32.45 74.31
C ILE A 13 -21.28 -33.59 73.43
N ALA A 14 -20.01 -33.46 73.01
CA ALA A 14 -19.02 -34.54 72.86
C ALA A 14 -17.90 -34.08 71.89
N ILE A 15 -17.10 -33.13 72.35
CA ILE A 15 -15.70 -33.04 71.93
C ILE A 15 -15.04 -34.32 72.45
N LEU A 16 -14.50 -35.19 71.60
CA LEU A 16 -13.21 -35.85 71.84
C LEU A 16 -12.80 -36.72 70.64
N SER A 17 -11.68 -36.30 70.05
CA SER A 17 -10.62 -37.18 69.55
C SER A 17 -10.89 -38.06 68.33
N SER A 18 -10.37 -37.63 67.18
CA SER A 18 -9.43 -38.47 66.42
C SER A 18 -8.77 -37.65 65.31
N THR A 19 -7.54 -37.24 65.58
CA THR A 19 -6.59 -36.66 64.63
C THR A 19 -6.10 -37.72 63.63
N GLN A 20 -6.30 -37.39 62.37
CA GLN A 20 -5.61 -37.74 61.12
C GLN A 20 -4.35 -38.63 61.19
N SER A 21 -4.28 -39.61 60.29
CA SER A 21 -3.11 -39.85 59.41
C SER A 21 -3.52 -40.72 58.23
N GLN A 22 -3.85 -40.10 57.10
CA GLN A 22 -3.89 -40.78 55.81
C GLN A 22 -2.51 -40.61 55.17
N SER A 23 -1.84 -41.72 54.88
CA SER A 23 -0.60 -41.78 54.12
C SER A 23 -0.94 -41.46 52.66
N ALA A 24 -0.74 -40.20 52.24
CA ALA A 24 -0.83 -39.81 50.85
C ALA A 24 0.49 -40.11 50.14
N THR A 25 0.47 -41.06 49.20
CA THR A 25 1.52 -41.24 48.18
C THR A 25 1.72 -39.94 47.42
N SER A 26 2.96 -39.44 47.41
CA SER A 26 3.35 -38.19 46.77
C SER A 26 3.19 -38.25 45.23
N PRO A 27 2.72 -37.18 44.56
CA PRO A 27 2.81 -37.05 43.11
C PRO A 27 4.28 -36.94 42.65
N PRO A 28 4.64 -37.42 41.44
CA PRO A 28 5.98 -37.23 40.91
C PRO A 28 6.30 -35.75 40.71
N ALA A 29 7.52 -35.35 41.10
CA ALA A 29 8.00 -33.98 41.01
C ALA A 29 7.99 -33.45 39.56
N PRO A 30 7.66 -32.17 39.33
CA PRO A 30 7.78 -31.56 38.01
C PRO A 30 9.26 -31.47 37.61
N VAL A 31 9.58 -31.94 36.41
CA VAL A 31 10.89 -31.75 35.78
C VAL A 31 11.17 -30.25 35.64
N PRO A 32 12.35 -29.75 36.02
CA PRO A 32 12.69 -28.36 35.78
C PRO A 32 12.82 -28.14 34.27
N PHE A 33 11.95 -27.29 33.71
CA PHE A 33 12.16 -26.75 32.37
C PHE A 33 13.45 -25.93 32.40
N SER A 34 14.49 -26.41 31.73
CA SER A 34 15.67 -25.60 31.47
C SER A 34 15.22 -24.38 30.66
N PRO A 35 15.57 -23.13 31.06
CA PRO A 35 15.24 -21.97 30.26
C PRO A 35 15.85 -22.14 28.87
N ALA A 36 15.06 -21.90 27.83
CA ALA A 36 15.57 -21.82 26.47
C ALA A 36 16.71 -20.78 26.46
N PRO A 37 17.84 -21.04 25.77
CA PRO A 37 18.90 -20.05 25.63
C PRO A 37 18.31 -18.72 25.20
N ALA A 38 18.62 -17.66 25.94
CA ALA A 38 18.20 -16.32 25.56
C ALA A 38 18.64 -16.06 24.11
N PRO A 39 17.78 -15.46 23.25
CA PRO A 39 18.17 -15.11 21.89
C PRO A 39 19.50 -14.35 21.94
N ALA A 40 20.47 -14.80 21.14
CA ALA A 40 21.74 -14.09 21.02
C ALA A 40 21.46 -12.62 20.69
N PRO A 41 22.20 -11.66 21.29
CA PRO A 41 22.00 -10.25 21.01
C PRO A 41 22.12 -10.03 19.49
N THR A 42 21.00 -9.67 18.87
CA THR A 42 20.97 -9.31 17.45
C THR A 42 21.95 -8.16 17.27
N SER A 43 22.89 -8.31 16.33
CA SER A 43 23.83 -7.23 16.01
C SER A 43 23.03 -5.93 15.81
N PRO A 44 23.41 -4.81 16.45
CA PRO A 44 22.73 -3.53 16.28
C PRO A 44 22.88 -2.98 14.85
N TYR A 45 23.74 -3.62 14.04
CA TYR A 45 24.05 -3.24 12.68
C TYR A 45 23.23 -4.08 11.69
N VAL A 46 22.42 -3.39 10.88
CA VAL A 46 21.67 -3.99 9.76
C VAL A 46 22.27 -3.48 8.47
N ASN A 47 22.83 -4.37 7.64
CA ASN A 47 23.27 -4.01 6.29
C ASN A 47 22.07 -3.97 5.34
N LEU A 48 21.65 -2.79 4.91
CA LEU A 48 20.50 -2.60 4.03
C LEU A 48 20.74 -3.18 2.63
N THR A 49 21.98 -3.13 2.14
CA THR A 49 22.33 -3.72 0.82
C THR A 49 22.14 -5.22 0.86
N ASP A 50 22.72 -5.88 1.86
CA ASP A 50 22.61 -7.34 2.01
C ASP A 50 21.14 -7.73 2.21
N LEU A 51 20.42 -7.01 3.08
CA LEU A 51 19.02 -7.30 3.37
C LEU A 51 18.13 -7.17 2.13
N LEU A 52 18.29 -6.09 1.33
CA LEU A 52 17.52 -5.91 0.10
C LEU A 52 17.92 -6.91 -1.00
N SER A 53 19.17 -7.38 -1.02
CA SER A 53 19.64 -8.37 -2.00
C SER A 53 19.05 -9.76 -1.76
N VAL A 54 18.78 -10.14 -0.50
CA VAL A 54 18.32 -11.49 -0.14
C VAL A 54 16.81 -11.58 0.12
N ALA A 55 16.19 -10.52 0.61
CA ALA A 55 14.85 -10.60 1.21
C ALA A 55 13.69 -10.46 0.20
N GLY A 56 13.97 -10.28 -1.09
CA GLY A 56 12.93 -10.27 -2.11
C GLY A 56 13.38 -9.81 -3.50
N PRO A 57 12.44 -9.71 -4.45
CA PRO A 57 12.68 -9.16 -5.79
C PRO A 57 12.75 -7.64 -5.73
N PHE A 58 13.78 -7.13 -5.06
CA PHE A 58 14.04 -5.69 -4.86
C PHE A 58 15.31 -5.22 -5.58
N HIS A 59 15.74 -5.98 -6.59
CA HIS A 59 17.05 -5.79 -7.22
C HIS A 59 17.08 -4.51 -8.05
N GLU A 60 15.99 -4.15 -8.71
CA GLU A 60 15.90 -2.91 -9.47
C GLU A 60 15.94 -1.69 -8.54
N PHE A 61 15.17 -1.72 -7.44
CA PHE A 61 15.21 -0.66 -6.44
C PHE A 61 16.61 -0.52 -5.83
N LEU A 62 17.23 -1.63 -5.43
CA LEU A 62 18.60 -1.63 -4.90
C LEU A 62 19.60 -1.07 -5.91
N GLY A 63 19.47 -1.43 -7.19
CA GLY A 63 20.30 -0.88 -8.27
C GLY A 63 20.18 0.65 -8.39
N TYR A 64 18.96 1.19 -8.30
CA TYR A 64 18.75 2.64 -8.27
C TYR A 64 19.32 3.30 -7.01
N LEU A 65 19.17 2.68 -5.83
CA LEU A 65 19.77 3.20 -4.60
C LEU A 65 21.30 3.26 -4.67
N GLN A 66 21.92 2.26 -5.29
CA GLN A 66 23.38 2.18 -5.47
C GLN A 66 23.88 3.19 -6.49
N SER A 67 23.21 3.32 -7.64
CA SER A 67 23.61 4.25 -8.70
C SER A 67 23.48 5.72 -8.28
N THR A 68 22.48 6.03 -7.45
CA THR A 68 22.23 7.38 -6.91
C THR A 68 22.96 7.68 -5.59
N LYS A 69 23.66 6.69 -5.01
CA LYS A 69 24.30 6.78 -3.67
C LYS A 69 23.34 7.06 -2.52
N VAL A 70 22.04 6.85 -2.73
CA VAL A 70 21.03 6.98 -1.66
C VAL A 70 21.16 5.85 -0.64
N ILE A 71 21.65 4.68 -1.06
CA ILE A 71 21.90 3.56 -0.13
C ILE A 71 22.80 3.95 1.04
N ASP A 72 23.83 4.77 0.79
CA ASP A 72 24.76 5.25 1.82
C ASP A 72 24.05 6.18 2.81
N THR A 73 23.13 7.01 2.32
CA THR A 73 22.31 7.90 3.15
C THR A 73 21.40 7.11 4.08
N PHE A 74 20.72 6.09 3.55
CA PHE A 74 19.84 5.22 4.33
C PHE A 74 20.62 4.38 5.33
N GLN A 75 21.78 3.85 4.95
CA GLN A 75 22.64 3.07 5.82
C GLN A 75 23.17 3.93 6.98
N ASN A 76 23.57 5.17 6.69
CA ASN A 76 23.97 6.14 7.71
C ASN A 76 22.82 6.47 8.67
N GLN A 77 21.60 6.70 8.17
CA GLN A 77 20.45 6.93 9.03
C GLN A 77 20.21 5.74 9.98
N ALA A 78 20.21 4.52 9.43
CA ALA A 78 19.91 3.32 10.19
C ALA A 78 20.90 3.09 11.34
N ASN A 79 22.20 3.32 11.10
CA ASN A 79 23.25 2.91 12.03
C ASN A 79 23.80 4.04 12.90
N ASN A 80 23.74 5.28 12.41
CA ASN A 80 24.41 6.41 13.07
C ASN A 80 23.40 7.39 13.71
N THR A 81 22.11 7.05 13.72
CA THR A 81 21.08 7.86 14.37
C THR A 81 20.20 7.01 15.29
N HIS A 82 19.64 7.65 16.32
CA HIS A 82 18.66 7.01 17.21
C HIS A 82 17.23 7.07 16.67
N GLN A 83 16.99 7.74 15.55
CA GLN A 83 15.63 7.89 14.98
C GLN A 83 15.21 6.67 14.16
N GLY A 84 16.18 5.94 13.60
CA GLY A 84 15.94 4.85 12.68
C GLY A 84 15.37 5.29 11.34
N ILE A 85 14.93 4.32 10.56
CA ILE A 85 14.47 4.50 9.18
C ILE A 85 13.31 3.56 8.85
N THR A 86 12.40 4.03 8.00
CA THR A 86 11.36 3.21 7.37
C THR A 86 11.50 3.30 5.86
N LEU A 87 11.67 2.17 5.17
CA LEU A 87 11.79 2.07 3.72
C LEU A 87 10.54 1.44 3.13
N PHE A 88 9.99 2.08 2.10
CA PHE A 88 8.94 1.53 1.25
C PHE A 88 9.59 1.00 -0.03
N VAL A 89 9.62 -0.31 -0.19
CA VAL A 89 10.39 -0.98 -1.24
C VAL A 89 9.46 -1.53 -2.31
N PRO A 90 9.44 -0.97 -3.53
CA PRO A 90 8.71 -1.54 -4.64
C PRO A 90 9.36 -2.84 -5.10
N LYS A 91 8.55 -3.81 -5.52
CA LYS A 91 9.05 -5.00 -6.23
C LYS A 91 9.56 -4.63 -7.62
N ASP A 92 10.44 -5.45 -8.18
CA ASP A 92 10.89 -5.35 -9.59
C ASP A 92 9.69 -5.34 -10.57
N SER A 93 8.62 -6.08 -10.25
CA SER A 93 7.37 -6.04 -11.05
C SER A 93 6.70 -4.67 -11.07
N ALA A 94 6.89 -3.83 -10.05
CA ALA A 94 6.31 -2.50 -9.97
C ALA A 94 6.97 -1.54 -10.96
N PHE A 95 8.29 -1.59 -11.13
CA PHE A 95 9.00 -0.79 -12.14
C PHE A 95 8.67 -1.26 -13.56
N ARG A 96 8.54 -2.58 -13.78
CA ARG A 96 8.05 -3.11 -15.05
C ARG A 96 6.65 -2.60 -15.40
N ALA A 97 5.78 -2.46 -14.41
CA ALA A 97 4.44 -1.90 -14.60
C ALA A 97 4.48 -0.40 -14.89
N LEU A 98 5.47 0.32 -14.35
CA LEU A 98 5.66 1.76 -14.55
C LEU A 98 6.05 2.12 -15.99
N ASN A 99 6.72 1.22 -16.72
CA ASN A 99 7.10 1.45 -18.12
C ASN A 99 5.92 1.35 -19.13
N LYS A 100 4.68 1.22 -18.64
CA LYS A 100 3.49 1.16 -19.49
C LYS A 100 2.82 2.53 -19.55
N PRO A 101 2.52 3.07 -20.75
CA PRO A 101 1.73 4.29 -20.87
C PRO A 101 0.38 4.16 -20.13
N PRO A 102 -0.11 5.23 -19.48
CA PRO A 102 0.39 6.61 -19.50
C PRO A 102 1.35 6.95 -18.34
N LEU A 103 1.89 5.95 -17.64
CA LEU A 103 2.74 6.19 -16.48
C LEU A 103 4.11 6.77 -16.89
N PRO A 104 4.72 7.61 -16.04
CA PRO A 104 6.01 8.22 -16.34
C PRO A 104 7.14 7.19 -16.22
N SER A 105 8.07 7.20 -17.16
CA SER A 105 9.25 6.32 -17.11
C SER A 105 10.37 6.97 -16.29
N LEU A 106 10.99 6.19 -15.39
CA LEU A 106 12.19 6.63 -14.66
C LEU A 106 13.42 6.79 -15.57
N SER A 107 13.37 6.28 -16.81
CA SER A 107 14.46 6.49 -17.77
C SER A 107 14.50 7.92 -18.32
N ASN A 108 13.40 8.68 -18.17
CA ASN A 108 13.27 10.04 -18.70
C ASN A 108 13.55 11.13 -17.65
N VAL A 109 13.86 10.77 -16.40
CA VAL A 109 14.16 11.74 -15.35
C VAL A 109 15.67 12.02 -15.25
N SER A 110 16.05 13.20 -14.79
CA SER A 110 17.46 13.52 -14.52
C SER A 110 18.02 12.69 -13.36
N ALA A 111 19.35 12.62 -13.24
CA ALA A 111 20.00 11.91 -12.13
C ALA A 111 19.59 12.49 -10.76
N ASP A 112 19.44 13.81 -10.65
CA ASP A 112 18.99 14.47 -9.43
C ASP A 112 17.52 14.15 -9.11
N GLN A 113 16.66 14.13 -10.13
CA GLN A 113 15.26 13.72 -9.98
C GLN A 113 15.17 12.26 -9.53
N LEU A 114 15.94 11.36 -10.15
CA LEU A 114 16.00 9.95 -9.75
C LEU A 114 16.43 9.80 -8.29
N LYS A 115 17.46 10.55 -7.86
CA LYS A 115 17.89 10.61 -6.45
C LYS A 115 16.76 11.06 -5.53
N GLN A 116 15.99 12.10 -5.90
CA GLN A 116 14.84 12.56 -5.13
C GLN A 116 13.74 11.49 -5.05
N ILE A 117 13.44 10.79 -6.15
CA ILE A 117 12.47 9.68 -6.15
C ILE A 117 12.94 8.57 -5.21
N MET A 118 14.23 8.24 -5.20
CA MET A 118 14.78 7.23 -4.29
C MET A 118 14.67 7.65 -2.82
N LEU A 119 15.01 8.91 -2.49
CA LEU A 119 14.83 9.47 -1.15
C LEU A 119 13.36 9.49 -0.72
N PHE A 120 12.44 9.74 -1.65
CA PHE A 120 11.00 9.78 -1.39
C PHE A 120 10.41 8.44 -0.93
N HIS A 121 11.10 7.33 -1.19
CA HIS A 121 10.70 6.00 -0.73
C HIS A 121 11.06 5.70 0.74
N ALA A 122 11.56 6.67 1.51
CA ALA A 122 11.90 6.46 2.91
C ALA A 122 11.45 7.59 3.85
N LEU A 123 11.15 7.22 5.10
CA LEU A 123 10.91 8.15 6.20
C LEU A 123 12.13 8.21 7.12
N PRO A 124 12.53 9.40 7.61
CA PRO A 124 13.69 9.60 8.49
C PRO A 124 13.43 9.19 9.95
N ARG A 125 12.57 8.20 10.16
CA ARG A 125 12.26 7.62 11.46
C ARG A 125 11.75 6.19 11.28
N PHE A 126 12.02 5.35 12.26
CA PHE A 126 11.44 4.02 12.37
C PHE A 126 9.95 4.09 12.73
N TYR A 127 9.11 3.42 11.95
CA TYR A 127 7.69 3.21 12.22
C TYR A 127 7.39 1.72 12.12
N SER A 128 6.86 1.16 13.20
CA SER A 128 6.31 -0.20 13.19
C SER A 128 4.94 -0.23 12.50
N LEU A 129 4.44 -1.42 12.15
CA LEU A 129 3.10 -1.57 11.59
C LEU A 129 2.00 -0.95 12.48
N ALA A 130 2.17 -1.01 13.81
CA ALA A 130 1.21 -0.46 14.76
C ALA A 130 1.20 1.08 14.79
N ASP A 131 2.26 1.73 14.31
CA ASP A 131 2.35 3.19 14.30
C ASP A 131 1.58 3.83 13.14
N PHE A 132 1.24 3.06 12.09
CA PHE A 132 0.60 3.61 10.88
C PHE A 132 -0.81 4.17 11.12
N ASP A 133 -1.54 3.67 12.12
CA ASP A 133 -2.82 4.26 12.51
C ASP A 133 -2.63 5.72 12.98
N LYS A 134 -1.71 5.94 13.91
CA LYS A 134 -1.34 7.29 14.38
C LYS A 134 -0.67 8.12 13.29
N LEU A 135 0.11 7.49 12.41
CA LEU A 135 0.77 8.18 11.31
C LEU A 135 -0.26 8.72 10.31
N SER A 136 -1.33 7.97 10.04
CA SER A 136 -2.41 8.40 9.14
C SER A 136 -3.14 9.66 9.62
N GLN A 137 -3.17 9.91 10.93
CA GLN A 137 -3.73 11.12 11.54
C GLN A 137 -2.81 12.34 11.42
N LYS A 138 -1.57 12.15 10.97
CA LYS A 138 -0.53 13.20 10.84
C LYS A 138 -0.19 13.54 9.40
N ASN A 139 -1.06 13.16 8.47
CA ASN A 139 -0.90 13.52 7.06
C ASN A 139 -0.87 15.05 6.87
N PRO A 140 -0.05 15.56 5.94
CA PRO A 140 0.94 14.83 5.13
C PRO A 140 2.25 14.59 5.90
N VAL A 141 2.92 13.47 5.64
CA VAL A 141 4.14 13.03 6.36
C VAL A 141 5.39 13.23 5.49
N SER A 142 6.36 13.96 6.01
CA SER A 142 7.63 14.22 5.31
C SER A 142 8.48 12.96 5.09
N THR A 143 9.12 12.90 3.93
CA THR A 143 10.06 11.83 3.55
C THR A 143 11.51 12.32 3.62
N PHE A 144 12.46 11.46 3.26
CA PHE A 144 13.86 11.87 3.07
C PHE A 144 14.06 12.85 1.91
N ALA A 145 13.14 12.91 0.94
CA ALA A 145 13.20 13.91 -0.14
C ALA A 145 12.73 15.30 0.33
N GLY A 146 12.07 15.38 1.49
CA GLY A 146 11.65 16.62 2.12
C GLY A 146 10.17 16.62 2.51
N SER A 147 9.61 17.83 2.57
CA SER A 147 8.22 18.09 2.97
C SER A 147 7.41 18.66 1.80
N GLY A 148 6.10 18.86 1.98
CA GLY A 148 5.23 19.44 0.95
C GLY A 148 5.01 18.48 -0.21
N GLN A 149 5.47 18.83 -1.41
CA GLN A 149 5.35 18.02 -2.63
C GLN A 149 6.17 16.70 -2.59
N PHE A 150 6.97 16.51 -1.54
CA PHE A 150 7.69 15.28 -1.21
C PHE A 150 7.16 14.60 0.06
N ALA A 151 5.94 14.92 0.49
CA ALA A 151 5.28 14.23 1.59
C ALA A 151 4.38 13.09 1.09
N LEU A 152 4.15 12.11 1.95
CA LEU A 152 3.25 10.98 1.71
C LEU A 152 2.00 11.10 2.57
N ASN A 153 0.87 10.65 2.04
CA ASN A 153 -0.36 10.48 2.80
C ASN A 153 -0.56 8.99 3.11
N PHE A 154 -0.88 8.68 4.36
CA PHE A 154 -1.14 7.32 4.82
C PHE A 154 -2.61 7.15 5.15
N THR A 155 -3.19 6.02 4.78
CA THR A 155 -4.52 5.61 5.25
C THR A 155 -4.41 4.27 5.93
N TYR A 156 -5.02 4.16 7.11
CA TYR A 156 -5.12 2.92 7.85
C TYR A 156 -6.59 2.51 7.96
N THR A 157 -6.93 1.31 7.51
CA THR A 157 -8.30 0.79 7.60
C THR A 157 -8.27 -0.69 7.89
N ASN A 158 -8.69 -1.10 9.09
CA ASN A 158 -8.78 -2.50 9.50
C ASN A 158 -7.48 -3.30 9.25
N GLY A 159 -6.32 -2.70 9.58
CA GLY A 159 -5.01 -3.33 9.35
C GLY A 159 -4.44 -3.17 7.94
N LEU A 160 -5.21 -2.64 6.99
CA LEU A 160 -4.73 -2.34 5.65
C LEU A 160 -4.13 -0.94 5.59
N ILE A 161 -2.84 -0.87 5.25
CA ILE A 161 -2.10 0.39 5.09
C ILE A 161 -2.04 0.74 3.61
N ARG A 162 -2.52 1.93 3.25
CA ARG A 162 -2.36 2.54 1.94
C ARG A 162 -1.44 3.75 2.03
N ILE A 163 -0.66 3.94 0.98
CA ILE A 163 0.29 5.03 0.85
C ILE A 163 -0.05 5.76 -0.44
N ASP A 164 -0.21 7.06 -0.35
CA ASP A 164 -0.55 7.93 -1.46
C ASP A 164 0.55 8.98 -1.65
N SER A 165 1.09 9.04 -2.86
CA SER A 165 2.11 9.99 -3.29
C SER A 165 1.57 11.10 -4.19
N GLY A 166 0.26 11.19 -4.38
CA GLY A 166 -0.40 12.03 -5.40
C GLY A 166 -0.46 11.33 -6.74
N TRP A 167 0.70 10.97 -7.30
CA TRP A 167 0.78 10.24 -8.59
C TRP A 167 0.47 8.75 -8.50
N SER A 168 0.67 8.16 -7.32
CA SER A 168 0.52 6.73 -7.14
C SER A 168 -0.08 6.44 -5.77
N GLN A 169 -1.12 5.62 -5.78
CA GLN A 169 -1.71 5.07 -4.56
C GLN A 169 -1.39 3.57 -4.49
N THR A 170 -0.61 3.17 -3.50
CA THR A 170 -0.14 1.80 -3.31
C THR A 170 -0.61 1.24 -1.96
N LYS A 171 -0.57 -0.08 -1.83
CA LYS A 171 -0.77 -0.75 -0.54
C LYS A 171 0.56 -1.29 -0.05
N LEU A 172 0.72 -1.29 1.27
CA LEU A 172 1.78 -2.04 1.93
C LEU A 172 1.40 -3.53 1.85
N SER A 173 2.20 -4.33 1.17
CA SER A 173 1.88 -5.73 0.88
C SER A 173 2.62 -6.74 1.75
N SER A 174 3.75 -6.38 2.34
CA SER A 174 4.48 -7.24 3.29
C SER A 174 5.42 -6.43 4.17
N ALA A 175 5.69 -6.92 5.38
CA ALA A 175 6.80 -6.47 6.22
C ALA A 175 7.98 -7.41 6.05
N VAL A 176 8.99 -6.95 5.31
CA VAL A 176 10.22 -7.71 5.02
C VAL A 176 11.13 -7.73 6.24
N HIS A 177 11.23 -6.58 6.90
CA HIS A 177 11.95 -6.41 8.14
C HIS A 177 11.26 -5.32 8.97
N SER A 178 11.14 -5.49 10.28
CA SER A 178 10.52 -4.50 11.15
C SER A 178 11.08 -4.64 12.55
N THR A 179 12.31 -4.17 12.75
CA THR A 179 12.99 -4.19 14.04
C THR A 179 13.81 -2.93 14.17
N ASN A 180 13.57 -2.15 15.22
CA ASN A 180 14.29 -0.89 15.45
C ASN A 180 15.81 -1.14 15.41
N PRO A 181 16.59 -0.39 14.61
CA PRO A 181 16.24 0.90 13.98
C PRO A 181 15.69 0.85 12.54
N VAL A 182 15.45 -0.33 11.96
CA VAL A 182 15.08 -0.47 10.53
C VAL A 182 13.70 -1.09 10.35
N ALA A 183 12.86 -0.44 9.54
CA ALA A 183 11.65 -1.03 8.97
C ALA A 183 11.75 -1.05 7.44
N ILE A 184 11.44 -2.18 6.83
CA ILE A 184 11.38 -2.38 5.38
C ILE A 184 10.02 -2.99 5.05
N TYR A 185 9.24 -2.21 4.32
CA TYR A 185 7.89 -2.57 3.90
C TYR A 185 7.82 -2.64 2.39
N GLN A 186 7.35 -3.78 1.91
CA GLN A 186 7.13 -3.98 0.50
C GLN A 186 5.87 -3.23 0.04
N VAL A 187 5.96 -2.59 -1.12
CA VAL A 187 4.83 -1.90 -1.78
C VAL A 187 4.62 -2.41 -3.21
N ASP A 188 3.39 -2.32 -3.69
CA ASP A 188 3.01 -2.88 -5.00
C ASP A 188 3.24 -1.94 -6.19
N LYS A 189 3.43 -0.64 -5.93
CA LYS A 189 3.74 0.40 -6.93
C LYS A 189 4.90 1.26 -6.45
N VAL A 190 5.65 1.79 -7.41
CA VAL A 190 6.69 2.81 -7.18
C VAL A 190 6.01 4.11 -6.73
N LEU A 191 6.51 4.71 -5.66
CA LEU A 191 6.05 6.01 -5.17
C LEU A 191 6.63 7.13 -6.04
N LEU A 192 5.76 7.93 -6.63
CA LEU A 192 6.14 9.00 -7.55
C LEU A 192 5.79 10.36 -6.93
N PRO A 193 6.76 11.25 -6.69
CA PRO A 193 6.49 12.56 -6.10
C PRO A 193 5.97 13.56 -7.13
N GLU A 194 4.93 14.31 -6.76
CA GLU A 194 4.37 15.40 -7.57
C GLU A 194 5.43 16.44 -7.94
N ALA A 195 6.40 16.69 -7.07
CA ALA A 195 7.49 17.63 -7.33
C ALA A 195 8.31 17.30 -8.59
N VAL A 196 8.37 16.02 -8.99
CA VAL A 196 9.15 15.58 -10.16
C VAL A 196 8.29 15.49 -11.41
N PHE A 197 7.04 15.07 -11.26
CA PHE A 197 6.15 14.76 -12.39
C PHE A 197 5.07 15.83 -12.64
N GLY A 198 4.97 16.85 -11.78
CA GLY A 198 3.92 17.87 -11.82
C GLY A 198 2.66 17.43 -11.08
N ALA A 199 1.59 18.23 -11.12
CA ALA A 199 0.28 17.85 -10.56
C ALA A 199 -0.70 17.33 -11.64
N ASP A 200 -0.34 17.47 -12.92
CA ASP A 200 -1.18 17.08 -14.06
C ASP A 200 -0.96 15.60 -14.40
N ILE A 201 -1.81 14.75 -13.84
CA ILE A 201 -1.76 13.30 -14.06
C ILE A 201 -2.53 12.99 -15.34
N PRO A 202 -1.91 12.36 -16.36
CA PRO A 202 -2.61 12.00 -17.59
C PRO A 202 -3.76 11.03 -17.28
N PRO A 203 -4.91 11.16 -17.96
CA PRO A 203 -6.06 10.29 -17.72
C PRO A 203 -5.67 8.83 -17.94
N MET A 204 -5.82 8.01 -16.89
CA MET A 204 -5.52 6.59 -16.97
C MET A 204 -6.54 5.93 -17.92
N PRO A 205 -6.11 5.16 -18.93
CA PRO A 205 -7.01 4.42 -19.80
C PRO A 205 -7.98 3.60 -18.95
N ALA A 206 -9.28 3.72 -19.25
CA ALA A 206 -10.30 2.93 -18.57
C ALA A 206 -9.94 1.44 -18.68
N PRO A 207 -10.12 0.64 -17.61
CA PRO A 207 -9.91 -0.81 -17.69
C PRO A 207 -10.69 -1.37 -18.87
N ALA A 208 -9.99 -2.04 -19.79
CA ALA A 208 -10.63 -2.66 -20.94
C ALA A 208 -11.75 -3.60 -20.45
N PRO A 209 -12.93 -3.60 -21.08
CA PRO A 209 -13.99 -4.54 -20.74
C PRO A 209 -13.41 -5.95 -20.74
N ALA A 210 -13.63 -6.68 -19.64
CA ALA A 210 -13.24 -8.08 -19.57
C ALA A 210 -13.88 -8.81 -20.77
N PRO A 211 -13.14 -9.66 -21.51
CA PRO A 211 -13.71 -10.37 -22.65
C PRO A 211 -14.92 -11.17 -22.20
N GLU A 212 -16.11 -10.80 -22.69
CA GLU A 212 -17.27 -11.68 -22.60
C GLU A 212 -16.89 -12.97 -23.31
N LYS A 213 -16.83 -14.05 -22.52
CA LYS A 213 -16.63 -15.40 -23.00
C LYS A 213 -17.79 -15.72 -23.94
N ALA A 214 -17.57 -15.58 -25.24
CA ALA A 214 -18.51 -15.96 -26.28
C ALA A 214 -18.93 -17.42 -26.03
N ALA A 215 -20.21 -17.61 -25.70
CA ALA A 215 -20.83 -18.91 -25.73
C ALA A 215 -20.79 -19.41 -27.17
N SER A 216 -20.20 -20.59 -27.32
CA SER A 216 -20.00 -21.34 -28.54
C SER A 216 -21.29 -21.42 -29.38
N GLN A 217 -21.23 -21.01 -30.65
CA GLN A 217 -22.15 -21.52 -31.67
C GLN A 217 -21.41 -22.64 -32.41
N ALA A 218 -22.02 -23.83 -32.42
CA ALA A 218 -21.59 -25.00 -33.18
C ALA A 218 -21.89 -24.81 -34.68
N PRO A 219 -21.24 -25.60 -35.57
CA PRO A 219 -21.17 -25.32 -37.02
C PRO A 219 -22.15 -26.16 -37.84
N ASP A 220 -22.63 -25.61 -38.96
CA ASP A 220 -23.09 -26.34 -40.16
C ASP A 220 -22.83 -25.40 -41.37
N ALA A 221 -21.88 -25.70 -42.27
CA ALA A 221 -22.03 -26.39 -43.58
C ALA A 221 -23.13 -25.77 -44.46
N ASP A 222 -22.93 -25.27 -45.69
CA ASP A 222 -22.14 -25.78 -46.83
C ASP A 222 -21.90 -24.66 -47.87
N SER A 223 -20.94 -24.87 -48.76
CA SER A 223 -20.36 -23.99 -49.82
C SER A 223 -21.09 -24.16 -51.19
N PRO A 224 -20.60 -23.71 -52.39
CA PRO A 224 -19.38 -22.93 -52.75
C PRO A 224 -19.54 -21.81 -53.83
N SER A 225 -18.38 -21.15 -54.09
CA SER A 225 -17.84 -20.63 -55.38
C SER A 225 -18.37 -19.30 -55.95
N ALA A 226 -17.57 -18.43 -56.60
CA ALA A 226 -16.17 -18.41 -57.02
C ALA A 226 -15.73 -16.93 -57.21
N ASP A 227 -14.48 -16.59 -56.87
CA ASP A 227 -13.41 -16.14 -57.80
C ASP A 227 -13.65 -14.82 -58.57
N ALA A 228 -12.87 -13.78 -58.26
CA ALA A 228 -12.12 -13.00 -59.26
C ALA A 228 -11.27 -11.90 -58.61
N THR A 229 -10.01 -11.90 -59.04
CA THR A 229 -8.90 -10.98 -58.75
C THR A 229 -8.95 -9.72 -59.63
N SER A 230 -8.27 -8.65 -59.17
CA SER A 230 -7.84 -7.44 -59.93
C SER A 230 -8.97 -6.54 -60.48
N GLY A 231 -8.91 -5.21 -60.44
CA GLY A 231 -7.81 -4.27 -60.24
C GLY A 231 -8.06 -3.06 -61.17
N LYS A 232 -7.72 -1.85 -60.72
CA LYS A 232 -7.61 -0.60 -61.51
C LYS A 232 -8.97 -0.03 -61.98
N GLY A 233 -9.30 1.25 -61.91
CA GLY A 233 -8.63 2.52 -61.67
C GLY A 233 -9.59 3.57 -62.24
N GLY A 234 -9.76 4.73 -61.60
CA GLY A 234 -10.76 5.70 -62.06
C GLY A 234 -10.62 7.05 -61.40
N LYS A 235 -9.69 7.83 -61.95
CA LYS A 235 -9.38 9.23 -61.65
C LYS A 235 -10.52 10.12 -62.16
N GLY A 236 -11.01 11.03 -61.34
CA GLY A 236 -11.97 12.07 -61.72
C GLY A 236 -11.73 13.33 -60.90
N SER A 237 -10.91 14.21 -61.45
CA SER A 237 -10.65 15.57 -60.97
C SER A 237 -11.79 16.49 -61.41
N GLY A 238 -12.12 17.46 -60.57
CA GLY A 238 -13.03 18.56 -60.89
C GLY A 238 -12.98 19.64 -59.81
N ASP A 239 -11.99 20.51 -59.89
CA ASP A 239 -11.98 21.81 -59.21
C ASP A 239 -13.07 22.72 -59.81
N SER A 240 -13.73 23.53 -58.98
CA SER A 240 -14.11 24.94 -59.26
C SER A 240 -14.89 25.57 -58.09
N THR A 241 -14.17 26.33 -57.26
CA THR A 241 -14.34 27.76 -56.97
C THR A 241 -15.74 28.40 -56.78
N SER A 242 -15.97 28.81 -55.52
CA SER A 242 -16.65 30.01 -54.98
C SER A 242 -18.11 30.37 -55.32
N SER A 243 -18.94 30.58 -54.29
CA SER A 243 -19.30 31.94 -53.81
C SER A 243 -20.31 31.96 -52.65
N ALA A 244 -20.19 33.00 -51.82
CA ALA A 244 -21.22 33.71 -51.05
C ALA A 244 -22.04 33.00 -49.94
N GLY A 245 -21.65 33.30 -48.69
CA GLY A 245 -22.46 34.06 -47.72
C GLY A 245 -23.85 33.56 -47.31
N SER A 246 -23.96 33.12 -46.05
CA SER A 246 -25.18 33.35 -45.25
C SER A 246 -24.86 33.37 -43.76
N ALA A 247 -25.30 34.45 -43.11
CA ALA A 247 -25.32 34.67 -41.67
C ALA A 247 -26.41 33.82 -40.97
N GLY A 248 -26.24 33.58 -39.67
CA GLY A 248 -27.26 32.97 -38.78
C GLY A 248 -26.60 32.37 -37.52
N LEU A 249 -26.38 33.10 -36.42
CA LEU A 249 -27.31 33.46 -35.33
C LEU A 249 -27.70 32.29 -34.39
N GLY A 250 -27.35 32.44 -33.10
CA GLY A 250 -27.95 31.70 -31.96
C GLY A 250 -26.93 30.87 -31.16
N LEU A 251 -26.91 30.86 -29.83
CA LEU A 251 -27.73 31.53 -28.82
C LEU A 251 -26.99 31.49 -27.48
N LEU A 252 -27.14 32.54 -26.70
CA LEU A 252 -26.52 32.77 -25.39
C LEU A 252 -27.17 31.91 -24.30
N SER A 253 -26.38 31.48 -23.31
CA SER A 253 -26.90 31.00 -22.02
C SER A 253 -26.08 31.58 -20.87
N LYS A 254 -26.52 32.75 -20.40
CA LYS A 254 -26.38 33.26 -19.02
C LYS A 254 -27.79 33.08 -18.42
N LEU A 255 -28.03 32.66 -17.19
CA LEU A 255 -27.85 33.40 -15.94
C LEU A 255 -28.68 32.64 -14.88
N VAL A 256 -28.32 32.63 -13.60
CA VAL A 256 -29.14 33.15 -12.48
C VAL A 256 -28.49 32.82 -11.13
N VAL A 257 -28.26 33.90 -10.41
CA VAL A 257 -27.82 34.11 -9.03
C VAL A 257 -29.02 33.96 -8.09
N ALA A 258 -28.85 33.43 -6.88
CA ALA A 258 -29.63 33.86 -5.72
C ALA A 258 -28.95 33.55 -4.37
N CYS A 259 -28.78 34.60 -3.58
CA CYS A 259 -28.41 34.63 -2.16
C CYS A 259 -29.40 33.87 -1.26
N GLY A 260 -28.89 33.41 -0.12
CA GLY A 260 -29.71 33.10 1.06
C GLY A 260 -28.83 32.75 2.26
N GLY A 261 -28.52 33.74 3.10
CA GLY A 261 -27.96 33.51 4.43
C GLY A 261 -29.04 33.44 5.51
N VAL A 262 -28.56 33.23 6.75
CA VAL A 262 -29.20 33.50 8.06
C VAL A 262 -29.94 32.34 8.75
N MET A 263 -29.33 31.90 9.87
CA MET A 263 -29.88 31.47 11.17
C MET A 263 -31.14 30.58 11.23
N MET A 264 -31.03 29.47 11.97
CA MET A 264 -31.87 29.26 13.17
C MET A 264 -31.23 28.28 14.17
N LEU A 265 -31.30 28.70 15.43
CA LEU A 265 -30.98 28.02 16.68
C LEU A 265 -32.16 27.10 17.09
N LEU A 266 -31.90 26.15 18.00
CA LEU A 266 -32.83 25.29 18.78
C LEU A 266 -33.31 23.98 18.13
N LEU A 267 -32.62 22.88 18.46
CA LEU A 267 -33.13 21.75 19.26
C LEU A 267 -31.98 20.78 19.61
#